data_AF-A0A971RBY7-F1
#
_entry.id   AF-A0A971RBY7-F1
#
_cell.length_a   1.000
_cell.length_b   1.000
_cell.length_c   1.000
_cell.angle_alpha   90.00
_cell.angle_beta   90.00
_cell.angle_gamma   90.00
#
_symmetry.space_group_name_H-M   'P 1'
#
loop_
_entity.id
_entity.type
_entity.pdbx_description
1 polymer ?
#
loop_
_entity_poly.entity_id
_entity_poly.type
_entity_poly.pdbx_seq_one_letter_code
_entity_poly.pdbx_strand_id
1 'polypeptide(L)' 'MKKLKTGITLIVLGNVLYVSKDFFAGISPTAFGDFTEGFLLGLGVGLNVLGLVLAFVYLAKEAKTQ' A
#
# COMPACT_ATOMS: atom_id res chain seq x y z
N MET A 1 -6.24 -15.67 10.77
CA MET A 1 -4.88 -15.08 10.65
C MET A 1 -4.40 -14.80 9.23
N LYS A 2 -4.70 -15.63 8.21
CA LYS A 2 -4.20 -15.40 6.82
C LYS A 2 -4.56 -14.02 6.26
N LYS A 3 -5.81 -13.57 6.43
CA LYS A 3 -6.29 -12.24 5.97
C LYS A 3 -5.59 -11.07 6.66
N LEU A 4 -5.31 -11.19 7.96
CA LEU A 4 -4.55 -10.19 8.70
C LEU A 4 -3.11 -10.08 8.19
N LYS A 5 -2.44 -11.23 7.99
CA LYS A 5 -1.09 -11.25 7.41
C LYS A 5 -1.09 -10.59 6.03
N THR A 6 -2.05 -10.93 5.16
CA THR A 6 -2.21 -10.28 3.86
C THR A 6 -2.42 -8.76 4.00
N GLY A 7 -3.30 -8.32 4.90
CA GLY A 7 -3.55 -6.90 5.13
C GLY A 7 -2.29 -6.14 5.57
N ILE A 8 -1.52 -6.69 6.51
CA ILE A 8 -0.24 -6.12 6.95
C ILE A 8 0.78 -6.11 5.80
N THR A 9 0.89 -7.19 5.03
CA THR A 9 1.78 -7.23 3.86
C THR A 9 1.43 -6.17 2.83
N LEU A 10 0.14 -5.91 2.58
CA LEU A 10 -0.29 -4.84 1.66
C LEU A 10 0.10 -3.45 2.16
N ILE A 11 0.01 -3.20 3.48
CA ILE A 11 0.45 -1.93 4.09
C ILE A 11 1.96 -1.77 3.92
N VAL A 12 2.74 -2.81 4.23
CA VAL A 12 4.20 -2.77 4.07
C VAL A 12 4.57 -2.52 2.61
N LEU A 13 3.93 -3.22 1.68
CA LEU A 13 4.16 -3.04 0.25
C LEU A 13 3.80 -1.61 -0.21
N GLY A 14 2.68 -1.06 0.26
CA GLY A 14 2.29 0.32 -0.03
C GLY A 14 3.34 1.35 0.41
N ASN A 15 3.96 1.14 1.57
CA ASN A 15 5.05 2.00 2.05
C ASN A 15 6.34 1.83 1.24
N VAL A 16 6.66 0.61 0.79
CA VAL A 16 7.79 0.36 -0.13
C VAL A 16 7.60 1.10 -1.47
N LEU A 17 6.36 1.17 -1.97
CA LEU A 17 6.05 1.95 -3.17
C LEU A 17 6.27 3.45 -2.98
N TYR A 18 6.04 4.00 -1.78
CA TYR A 18 6.37 5.41 -1.50
C TYR A 18 7.87 5.68 -1.57
N VAL A 19 8.70 4.79 -1.00
CA VAL A 19 10.16 4.90 -1.11
C VAL A 19 10.61 4.77 -2.57
N SER A 20 9.97 3.88 -3.33
CA SER A 20 10.25 3.70 -4.75
C SER A 20 9.90 4.95 -5.56
N LYS A 21 8.76 5.59 -5.25
CA LYS A 21 8.34 6.87 -5.84
C LYS A 21 9.42 7.94 -5.63
N ASP A 22 9.93 8.09 -4.41
CA ASP A 22 10.96 9.10 -4.10
C ASP A 22 12.27 8.83 -4.86
N PHE A 23 12.62 7.56 -5.08
CA PHE A 23 13.76 7.19 -5.92
C PHE A 23 13.56 7.63 -7.38
N PHE A 24 12.40 7.37 -7.98
CA PHE A 24 12.12 7.78 -9.36
C PHE A 24 12.05 9.30 -9.54
N ALA A 25 11.57 10.04 -8.53
CA ALA A 25 11.56 11.50 -8.53
C ALA A 25 12.99 12.11 -8.56
N GLY A 26 14.00 11.39 -8.04
CA GLY A 26 15.38 11.87 -7.94
C GLY A 26 16.28 11.64 -9.16
N ILE A 27 15.85 10.87 -10.17
CA ILE A 27 16.73 10.47 -11.29
C ILE A 27 16.86 11.57 -12.34
N SER A 28 15.75 12.07 -12.89
CA SER A 28 15.67 13.19 -13.85
C SER A 28 14.20 13.46 -14.21
N PRO A 29 13.77 14.74 -14.33
CA PRO A 29 12.41 15.08 -14.72
C PRO A 29 12.15 14.65 -16.17
N THR A 30 11.32 13.62 -16.33
CA THR A 30 10.90 13.07 -17.63
C THR A 30 9.42 12.77 -17.56
N ALA A 31 8.70 12.89 -18.67
CA ALA A 31 7.26 12.60 -18.70
C ALA A 31 6.92 11.18 -18.21
N PHE A 32 7.82 10.21 -18.44
CA PHE A 32 7.68 8.86 -17.91
C PHE A 32 7.93 8.78 -16.40
N GLY A 33 8.90 9.54 -15.89
CA GLY A 33 9.16 9.70 -14.46
C GLY A 33 7.96 10.26 -13.72
N ASP A 34 7.38 11.37 -14.22
CA ASP A 34 6.21 12.02 -13.61
C ASP A 34 4.99 11.10 -13.60
N PHE A 35 4.75 10.36 -14.70
CA PHE A 35 3.70 9.34 -14.75
C PHE A 35 3.94 8.23 -13.73
N THR A 36 5.17 7.71 -13.66
CA THR A 36 5.53 6.62 -12.75
C THR A 36 5.43 7.06 -11.30
N GLU A 37 5.82 8.30 -10.97
CA GLU A 37 5.67 8.88 -9.64
C GLU A 37 4.20 8.92 -9.20
N GLY A 38 3.32 9.45 -10.07
CA GLY A 38 1.88 9.50 -9.82
C GLY A 38 1.26 8.09 -9.71
N PHE A 39 1.69 7.17 -10.58
CA PHE A 39 1.23 5.78 -10.57
C PHE A 39 1.63 5.05 -9.28
N LEU A 40 2.89 5.18 -8.84
CA LEU A 40 3.39 4.57 -7.60
C LEU A 40 2.71 5.17 -6.36
N LEU A 41 2.45 6.48 -6.36
CA LEU A 41 1.70 7.13 -5.28
C LEU A 41 0.26 6.60 -5.21
N GLY A 42 -0.43 6.53 -6.35
CA GLY A 42 -1.80 5.99 -6.42
C GLY A 42 -1.88 4.53 -5.96
N LEU A 43 -0.95 3.69 -6.43
CA LEU A 43 -0.85 2.30 -5.97
C LEU A 43 -0.54 2.22 -4.47
N GLY A 44 0.42 3.01 -3.96
CA GLY A 44 0.80 3.03 -2.55
C GLY A 44 -0.38 3.37 -1.63
N VAL A 45 -1.18 4.39 -1.99
CA VAL A 45 -2.40 4.74 -1.26
C VAL A 45 -3.43 3.60 -1.34
N GLY A 46 -3.67 3.06 -2.53
CA GLY A 46 -4.63 1.98 -2.75
C GLY A 46 -4.31 0.72 -1.95
N LEU A 47 -3.05 0.28 -1.94
CA LEU A 47 -2.62 -0.90 -1.17
C LEU A 47 -2.74 -0.68 0.33
N ASN A 48 -2.42 0.52 0.83
CA ASN A 48 -2.58 0.85 2.25
C ASN A 48 -4.05 0.81 2.68
N VAL A 49 -4.96 1.42 1.90
CA VAL A 49 -6.40 1.39 2.17
C VAL A 49 -6.94 -0.04 2.17
N LEU A 50 -6.60 -0.84 1.15
CA LEU A 50 -7.01 -2.26 1.07
C LEU A 50 -6.46 -3.07 2.25
N GLY A 51 -5.20 -2.82 2.64
CA GLY A 51 -4.56 -3.48 3.76
C GLY A 51 -5.25 -3.16 5.09
N LEU A 52 -5.60 -1.89 5.34
CA LEU A 52 -6.36 -1.47 6.51
C LEU A 52 -7.76 -2.09 6.54
N VAL A 53 -8.49 -2.06 5.43
CA VAL A 53 -9.83 -2.66 5.33
C VAL A 53 -9.76 -4.16 5.67
N LEU A 54 -8.79 -4.90 5.13
CA LEU A 54 -8.61 -6.32 5.43
C LEU A 54 -8.27 -6.57 6.90
N ALA A 55 -7.42 -5.71 7.50
CA ALA A 55 -7.08 -5.81 8.92
C ALA A 55 -8.31 -5.57 9.81
N PHE A 56 -9.08 -4.50 9.57
CA PHE A 56 -10.29 -4.19 10.34
C PHE A 56 -11.37 -5.26 10.16
N VAL A 57 -11.62 -5.73 8.93
CA VAL A 57 -12.59 -6.80 8.68
C VAL A 57 -12.18 -8.09 9.41
N TYR A 58 -10.88 -8.39 9.47
CA TYR A 58 -10.40 -9.54 10.23
C TYR A 58 -10.63 -9.36 11.74
N LEU A 59 -10.23 -8.23 12.30
CA LEU A 59 -10.40 -7.92 13.72
C LEU A 59 -11.88 -7.94 14.15
N ALA A 60 -12.76 -7.34 13.35
CA ALA A 60 -14.20 -7.34 13.61
C ALA A 60 -14.80 -8.75 13.57
N LYS A 61 -14.30 -9.64 12.70
CA LYS A 61 -14.73 -11.04 12.66
C LYS A 61 -14.26 -11.84 13.87
N GLU A 62 -13.00 -11.67 14.28
CA GLU A 62 -12.47 -12.32 15.48
C GLU A 62 -13.21 -11.85 16.73
N ALA A 63 -13.47 -10.53 16.86
CA ALA A 63 -14.20 -9.96 18.00
C ALA A 63 -15.66 -10.43 18.10
N LYS A 64 -16.29 -10.85 16.99
CA LYS A 64 -17.65 -11.43 16.98
C LYS A 64 -17.67 -12.93 17.26
N THR A 65 -16.50 -13.58 17.18
CA THR A 65 -16.35 -15.03 17.41
C THR A 65 -15.89 -15.33 18.85
N GLN A 66 -15.44 -14.32 19.58
CA GLN A 66 -15.29 -14.32 21.04
C GLN A 66 -16.61 -13.94 21.73
#